data_AF-A0A0M0JJ32-F1
#
_entry.id   AF-A0A0M0JJ32-F1
#
_cell.length_a   1.000
_cell.length_b   1.000
_cell.length_c   1.000
_cell.angle_alpha   90.00
_cell.angle_beta   90.00
_cell.angle_gamma   90.00
#
_symmetry.space_group_name_H-M   'P 1'
#
loop_
_entity.id
_entity.type
_entity.pdbx_description
1 polymer ?
#
loop_
_entity_poly.entity_id
_entity_poly.type
_entity_poly.pdbx_seq_one_letter_code
_entity_poly.pdbx_strand_id
1 'polypeptide(L)'
;MNSQLASGAGWRAALEVGLVEQQRLKRQEMVSEQIEQLAEMQTYGFDDLSNLLKRSLHELENGITQVQKARLFADKMSGGSMQDTIDTQKATAQRKLSILNELTVHEKRQPKLLDLKARRAIATKLGIDVKAVHEILFEYQLQRAQWSFVRRERLRGRPVPKRSADLEWMMKIRPTREFIHVMKAYEAYRQGLTDERNAKTTKR
;
A
#
# COMPACT_ATOMS: atom_id res chain seq x y z
N MET A 1 -18.23 33.95 -13.22
CA MET A 1 -18.97 34.54 -12.10
C MET A 1 -19.34 33.41 -11.13
N ASN A 2 -18.49 33.16 -10.12
CA ASN A 2 -18.74 32.17 -9.06
C ASN A 2 -18.94 32.92 -7.73
N SER A 3 -20.15 33.45 -7.52
CA SER A 3 -20.54 34.15 -6.30
C SER A 3 -21.43 33.26 -5.42
N GLN A 4 -20.89 32.11 -5.01
CA GLN A 4 -21.47 31.27 -3.96
C GLN A 4 -20.46 31.03 -2.82
N LEU A 5 -19.74 32.09 -2.44
CA LEU A 5 -18.80 32.08 -1.31
C LEU A 5 -19.22 32.99 -0.14
N ALA A 6 -20.48 33.42 -0.05
CA ALA A 6 -20.90 34.30 1.04
C ALA A 6 -22.34 34.07 1.50
N SER A 7 -22.55 33.01 2.29
CA SER A 7 -23.63 33.00 3.29
C SER A 7 -23.24 32.09 4.47
N GLY A 8 -22.75 32.70 5.56
CA GLY A 8 -22.84 32.12 6.91
C GLY A 8 -21.81 31.07 7.35
N ALA A 9 -20.83 30.68 6.55
CA ALA A 9 -19.77 29.78 7.01
C ALA A 9 -18.67 30.58 7.73
N GLY A 10 -18.70 30.61 9.06
CA GLY A 10 -17.71 31.33 9.87
C GLY A 10 -16.27 30.95 9.52
N TRP A 11 -15.31 31.86 9.73
CA TRP A 11 -13.87 31.72 9.42
C TRP A 11 -13.28 30.33 9.73
N ARG A 12 -13.80 29.62 10.74
CA ARG A 12 -13.45 28.24 11.06
C ARG A 12 -13.75 27.24 9.95
N ALA A 13 -14.91 27.32 9.29
CA ALA A 13 -15.29 26.45 8.18
C ALA A 13 -14.41 26.70 6.93
N ALA A 14 -14.06 27.96 6.65
CA ALA A 14 -13.13 28.29 5.57
C ALA A 14 -11.70 27.79 5.84
N LEU A 15 -11.24 27.88 7.10
CA LEU A 15 -9.96 27.32 7.53
C LEU A 15 -9.94 25.79 7.49
N GLU A 16 -11.05 25.14 7.86
CA GLU A 16 -11.19 23.69 7.84
C GLU A 16 -11.18 23.15 6.41
N VAL A 17 -11.89 23.81 5.48
CA VAL A 17 -11.83 23.49 4.04
C VAL A 17 -10.42 23.70 3.50
N GLY A 18 -9.75 24.81 3.84
CA GLY A 18 -8.36 25.06 3.44
C GLY A 18 -7.37 24.03 3.98
N LEU A 19 -7.55 23.55 5.22
CA LEU A 19 -6.73 22.49 5.80
C LEU A 19 -6.96 21.14 5.09
N VAL A 20 -8.20 20.80 4.78
CA VAL A 20 -8.53 19.57 4.03
C VAL A 20 -7.94 19.61 2.61
N GLU A 21 -8.03 20.75 1.93
CA GLU A 21 -7.41 20.94 0.62
C GLU A 21 -5.88 20.83 0.67
N GLN A 22 -5.22 21.46 1.66
CA GLN A 22 -3.78 21.31 1.85
C GLN A 22 -3.37 19.86 2.12
N GLN A 23 -4.12 19.13 2.95
CA GLN A 23 -3.85 17.71 3.20
C GLN A 23 -4.01 16.87 1.93
N ARG A 24 -5.02 17.17 1.09
CA ARG A 24 -5.23 16.50 -0.19
C ARG A 24 -4.08 16.76 -1.16
N LEU A 25 -3.61 18.00 -1.27
CA LEU A 25 -2.47 18.36 -2.12
C LEU A 25 -1.20 17.64 -1.69
N LYS A 26 -0.88 17.65 -0.39
CA LYS A 26 0.26 16.89 0.16
C LYS A 26 0.17 15.40 -0.16
N ARG A 27 -1.03 14.79 -0.06
CA ARG A 27 -1.23 13.39 -0.44
C ARG A 27 -1.00 13.16 -1.93
N GLN A 28 -1.43 14.08 -2.79
CA GLN A 28 -1.20 13.98 -4.23
C GLN A 28 0.27 14.13 -4.59
N GLU A 29 0.99 15.05 -3.93
CA GLU A 29 2.43 15.22 -4.08
C GLU A 29 3.18 13.95 -3.68
N MET A 30 2.90 13.38 -2.51
CA MET A 30 3.51 12.11 -2.07
C MET A 30 3.26 10.97 -3.07
N VAL A 31 2.05 10.89 -3.64
CA VAL A 31 1.71 9.87 -4.66
C VAL A 31 2.48 10.12 -5.96
N SER A 32 2.59 11.37 -6.39
CA SER A 32 3.35 11.75 -7.59
C SER A 32 4.82 11.39 -7.42
N GLU A 33 5.42 11.75 -6.28
CA GLU A 33 6.81 11.42 -5.94
C GLU A 33 7.05 9.90 -5.94
N GLN A 34 6.13 9.12 -5.36
CA GLN A 34 6.23 7.66 -5.37
C GLN A 34 6.19 7.10 -6.80
N ILE A 35 5.30 7.61 -7.66
CA ILE A 35 5.20 7.15 -9.05
C ILE A 35 6.47 7.53 -9.84
N GLU A 36 7.01 8.73 -9.62
CA GLU A 36 8.25 9.17 -10.25
C GLU A 36 9.45 8.33 -9.80
N GLN A 37 9.57 8.03 -8.51
CA GLN A 37 10.59 7.12 -7.99
C GLN A 37 10.48 5.74 -8.67
N LEU A 38 9.27 5.18 -8.77
CA LEU A 38 9.05 3.92 -9.49
C LEU A 38 9.44 4.03 -10.98
N ALA A 39 9.25 5.20 -11.60
CA ALA A 39 9.63 5.43 -12.98
C ALA A 39 11.16 5.47 -13.20
N GLU A 40 11.93 5.86 -12.19
CA GLU A 40 13.39 5.97 -12.24
C GLU A 40 14.10 4.64 -11.97
N MET A 41 13.45 3.75 -11.22
CA MET A 41 14.01 2.46 -10.86
C MET A 41 14.24 1.55 -12.09
N GLN A 42 15.47 1.11 -12.28
CA GLN A 42 15.83 0.19 -13.37
C GLN A 42 15.24 -1.21 -13.19
N THR A 43 15.08 -1.66 -11.95
CA THR A 43 14.52 -2.94 -11.55
C THR A 43 13.68 -2.76 -10.29
N TYR A 44 12.68 -3.61 -10.11
CA TYR A 44 11.88 -3.66 -8.88
C TYR A 44 11.82 -5.09 -8.33
N GLY A 45 12.40 -5.29 -7.15
CA GLY A 45 12.54 -6.56 -6.44
C GLY A 45 12.02 -6.51 -5.01
N PHE A 46 12.09 -7.64 -4.31
CA PHE A 46 11.68 -7.70 -2.90
C PHE A 46 12.56 -6.85 -1.98
N ASP A 47 13.81 -6.62 -2.35
CA ASP A 47 14.71 -5.76 -1.58
C ASP A 47 14.24 -4.29 -1.64
N ASP A 48 13.69 -3.85 -2.77
CA ASP A 48 13.10 -2.51 -2.90
C ASP A 48 11.84 -2.36 -2.02
N LEU A 49 10.97 -3.37 -2.02
CA LEU A 49 9.82 -3.42 -1.11
C LEU A 49 10.27 -3.43 0.36
N SER A 50 11.33 -4.17 0.68
CA SER A 50 11.89 -4.24 2.03
C SER A 50 12.45 -2.88 2.45
N ASN A 51 13.15 -2.18 1.55
CA ASN A 51 13.68 -0.85 1.79
C ASN A 51 12.56 0.18 1.98
N LEU A 52 11.47 0.09 1.21
CA LEU A 52 10.29 0.93 1.37
C LEU A 52 9.64 0.73 2.75
N LEU A 53 9.47 -0.52 3.20
CA LEU A 53 8.93 -0.83 4.52
C LEU A 53 9.85 -0.34 5.65
N LYS A 54 11.18 -0.46 5.50
CA LYS A 54 12.16 0.06 6.46
C LYS A 54 12.12 1.59 6.55
N ARG A 55 12.01 2.29 5.42
CA ARG A 55 11.85 3.76 5.40
C ARG A 55 10.56 4.18 6.09
N SER A 56 9.44 3.50 5.79
CA SER A 56 8.16 3.76 6.45
C SER A 56 8.24 3.54 7.97
N LEU A 57 8.90 2.48 8.43
CA LEU A 57 9.13 2.27 9.87
C LEU A 57 9.96 3.39 10.49
N HIS A 58 11.06 3.77 9.84
CA HIS A 58 11.90 4.87 10.31
C HIS A 58 11.13 6.19 10.39
N GLU A 59 10.27 6.49 9.41
CA GLU A 59 9.39 7.67 9.44
C GLU A 59 8.36 7.59 10.57
N LEU A 60 7.78 6.42 10.84
CA LEU A 60 6.87 6.22 11.98
C LEU A 60 7.58 6.30 13.35
N GLU A 61 8.88 6.04 13.41
CA GLU A 61 9.67 6.11 14.65
C GLU A 61 10.27 7.50 14.91
N ASN A 62 10.80 8.13 13.86
CA ASN A 62 11.61 9.36 13.94
C ASN A 62 10.91 10.59 13.36
N GLY A 63 9.92 10.42 12.48
CA GLY A 63 9.15 11.52 11.88
C GLY A 63 8.12 12.16 12.82
N ILE A 64 7.85 11.53 13.97
CA ILE A 64 7.00 12.10 15.01
C ILE A 64 7.83 13.06 15.86
N THR A 65 7.57 14.36 15.73
CA THR A 65 8.26 15.39 16.53
C THR A 65 8.01 15.20 18.02
N GLN A 66 8.88 15.70 18.90
CA GLN A 66 8.70 15.56 20.36
C GLN A 66 7.36 16.13 20.85
N VAL A 67 6.89 17.22 20.22
CA VAL A 67 5.58 17.82 20.50
C VAL A 67 4.43 16.89 20.09
N GLN A 68 4.54 16.24 18.94
CA GLN A 68 3.57 15.23 18.51
C GLN A 68 3.62 13.97 19.39
N LYS A 69 4.81 13.55 19.86
CA LYS A 69 4.94 12.46 20.83
C LYS A 69 4.25 12.81 22.16
N ALA A 70 4.44 14.03 22.67
CA ALA A 70 3.77 14.50 23.88
C ALA A 70 2.24 14.56 23.71
N ARG A 71 1.77 15.02 22.53
CA ARG A 71 0.34 15.03 22.21
C ARG A 71 -0.26 13.63 22.07
N LEU A 72 0.44 12.71 21.39
CA LEU A 72 0.04 11.31 21.28
C LEU A 72 0.04 10.59 22.63
N PHE A 73 0.97 10.96 23.52
CA PHE A 73 1.01 10.44 24.88
C PHE A 73 -0.17 10.95 25.72
N ALA A 74 -0.50 12.25 25.62
CA ALA A 74 -1.69 12.82 26.24
C ALA A 74 -2.99 12.23 25.67
N ASP A 75 -3.05 12.01 24.35
CA ASP A 75 -4.14 11.30 23.69
C ASP A 75 -4.24 9.86 24.20
N LYS A 76 -3.13 9.12 24.30
CA LYS A 76 -3.14 7.74 24.85
C LYS A 76 -3.66 7.68 26.29
N MET A 77 -3.24 8.62 27.15
CA MET A 77 -3.72 8.73 28.53
C MET A 77 -5.21 9.08 28.63
N SER A 78 -5.77 9.72 27.60
CA SER A 78 -7.20 10.02 27.49
C SER A 78 -7.99 8.99 26.67
N GLY A 79 -7.38 7.85 26.31
CA GLY A 79 -8.03 6.78 25.55
C GLY A 79 -8.08 7.01 24.02
N GLY A 80 -7.21 7.86 23.50
CA GLY A 80 -7.17 8.29 22.10
C GLY A 80 -6.65 7.22 21.12
N SER A 81 -7.34 7.09 19.99
CA SER A 81 -7.13 6.08 18.94
C SER A 81 -5.86 6.26 18.08
N MET A 82 -5.22 7.43 18.14
CA MET A 82 -4.17 7.79 17.19
C MET A 82 -2.84 7.09 17.48
N GLN A 83 -2.47 6.94 18.75
CA GLN A 83 -1.25 6.21 19.14
C GLN A 83 -1.39 4.71 18.85
N ASP A 84 -2.56 4.13 19.13
CA ASP A 84 -2.85 2.73 18.81
C ASP A 84 -2.80 2.46 17.29
N THR A 85 -3.22 3.44 16.48
CA THR A 85 -3.11 3.34 15.01
C THR A 85 -1.65 3.30 14.56
N ILE A 86 -0.78 4.13 15.15
CA ILE A 86 0.66 4.15 14.82
C ILE A 86 1.33 2.84 15.25
N ASP A 87 1.05 2.36 16.45
CA ASP A 87 1.64 1.12 16.97
C ASP A 87 1.17 -0.09 16.14
N THR A 88 -0.09 -0.09 15.70
CA THR A 88 -0.63 -1.11 14.78
C THR A 88 0.06 -1.07 13.42
N GLN A 89 0.31 0.12 12.86
CA GLN A 89 1.03 0.28 11.60
C GLN A 89 2.48 -0.20 11.71
N LYS A 90 3.17 0.11 12.81
CA LYS A 90 4.53 -0.39 13.09
C LYS A 90 4.56 -1.91 13.17
N ALA A 91 3.69 -2.52 13.97
CA ALA A 91 3.58 -3.97 14.08
C ALA A 91 3.28 -4.63 12.73
N THR A 92 2.44 -4.00 11.90
CA THR A 92 2.12 -4.48 10.55
C THR A 92 3.35 -4.43 9.64
N ALA A 93 4.08 -3.32 9.60
CA ALA A 93 5.26 -3.17 8.78
C ALA A 93 6.41 -4.09 9.22
N GLN A 94 6.61 -4.26 10.53
CA GLN A 94 7.56 -5.23 11.09
C GLN A 94 7.20 -6.66 10.71
N ARG A 95 5.91 -7.05 10.80
CA ARG A 95 5.45 -8.38 10.37
C ARG A 95 5.73 -8.62 8.89
N LYS A 96 5.45 -7.63 8.03
CA LYS A 96 5.75 -7.73 6.59
C LYS A 96 7.25 -7.93 6.35
N LEU A 97 8.12 -7.19 7.06
CA LEU A 97 9.57 -7.38 6.96
C LEU A 97 10.02 -8.77 7.42
N SER A 98 9.45 -9.30 8.51
CA SER A 98 9.75 -10.67 8.95
C SER A 98 9.41 -11.70 7.88
N ILE A 99 8.28 -11.57 7.20
CA ILE A 99 7.92 -12.46 6.07
C ILE A 99 8.92 -12.33 4.92
N LEU A 100 9.34 -11.11 4.56
CA LEU A 100 10.30 -10.88 3.48
C LEU A 100 11.70 -11.41 3.80
N ASN A 101 12.08 -11.44 5.07
CA ASN A 101 13.35 -12.00 5.53
C ASN A 101 13.38 -13.53 5.47
N GLU A 102 12.21 -14.18 5.54
CA GLU A 102 12.09 -15.64 5.42
C GLU A 102 12.14 -16.15 3.97
N LEU A 103 12.08 -15.25 2.99
CA LEU A 103 12.22 -15.62 1.58
C LEU A 103 13.68 -15.93 1.24
N THR A 104 13.91 -17.08 0.62
CA THR A 104 15.22 -17.42 0.08
C THR A 104 15.61 -16.52 -1.10
N VAL A 105 16.90 -16.41 -1.40
CA VAL A 105 17.41 -15.63 -2.55
C VAL A 105 16.78 -16.10 -3.86
N HIS A 106 16.53 -17.40 -4.01
CA HIS A 106 15.90 -17.96 -5.20
C HIS A 106 14.42 -17.56 -5.32
N GLU A 107 13.67 -17.62 -4.22
CA GLU A 107 12.27 -17.19 -4.17
C GLU A 107 12.13 -15.68 -4.41
N LYS A 108 13.08 -14.89 -3.89
CA LYS A 108 13.13 -13.44 -4.14
C LYS A 108 13.34 -13.12 -5.62
N ARG A 109 14.22 -13.86 -6.31
CA ARG A 109 14.46 -13.69 -7.75
C ARG A 109 13.27 -14.16 -8.60
N GLN A 110 12.63 -15.25 -8.19
CA GLN A 110 11.54 -15.89 -8.93
C GLN A 110 10.29 -16.10 -8.04
N PRO A 111 9.51 -15.04 -7.79
CA PRO A 111 8.33 -15.11 -6.92
C PRO A 111 7.24 -16.07 -7.41
N LYS A 112 7.28 -16.47 -8.68
CA LYS A 112 6.36 -17.47 -9.25
C LYS A 112 6.59 -18.88 -8.71
N LEU A 113 7.77 -19.16 -8.16
CA LEU A 113 8.11 -20.45 -7.57
C LEU A 113 7.58 -20.63 -6.13
N LEU A 114 7.05 -19.56 -5.52
CA LEU A 114 6.42 -19.63 -4.19
C LEU A 114 5.05 -20.31 -4.27
N ASP A 115 5.11 -21.64 -4.23
CA ASP A 115 3.95 -22.51 -4.10
C ASP A 115 3.30 -22.39 -2.71
N LEU A 116 2.06 -22.86 -2.59
CA LEU A 116 1.29 -22.89 -1.35
C LEU A 116 2.04 -23.61 -0.22
N LYS A 117 2.81 -24.66 -0.53
CA LYS A 117 3.62 -25.39 0.46
C LYS A 117 4.70 -24.49 1.08
N ALA A 118 5.41 -23.71 0.25
CA ALA A 118 6.44 -22.78 0.71
C ALA A 118 5.83 -21.66 1.57
N ARG A 119 4.69 -21.10 1.15
CA ARG A 119 3.95 -20.08 1.92
C ARG A 119 3.48 -20.61 3.28
N ARG A 120 3.01 -21.86 3.33
CA ARG A 120 2.63 -22.53 4.59
C ARG A 120 3.84 -22.71 5.50
N ALA A 121 4.99 -23.13 4.97
CA ALA A 121 6.21 -23.29 5.76
C ALA A 121 6.64 -21.96 6.41
N ILE A 122 6.62 -20.86 5.65
CA ILE A 122 6.92 -19.51 6.17
C ILE A 122 5.92 -19.12 7.26
N ALA A 123 4.63 -19.32 7.00
CA ALA A 123 3.57 -18.99 7.96
C ALA A 123 3.72 -19.77 9.27
N THR A 124 3.98 -21.07 9.19
CA THR A 124 4.23 -21.93 10.36
C THR A 124 5.47 -21.50 11.13
N LYS A 125 6.57 -21.18 10.45
CA LYS A 125 7.82 -20.73 11.10
C LYS A 125 7.64 -19.42 11.87
N LEU A 126 6.85 -18.50 11.33
CA LEU A 126 6.59 -17.20 11.95
C LEU A 126 5.38 -17.21 12.91
N GLY A 127 4.65 -18.32 13.01
CA GLY A 127 3.45 -18.41 13.85
C GLY A 127 2.30 -17.50 13.37
N ILE A 128 2.18 -17.27 12.06
CA ILE A 128 1.16 -16.38 11.46
C ILE A 128 0.22 -17.14 10.52
N ASP A 129 -0.89 -16.50 10.14
CA ASP A 129 -1.77 -17.04 9.11
C ASP A 129 -1.12 -16.97 7.72
N VAL A 130 -1.33 -17.99 6.90
CA VAL A 130 -0.89 -18.07 5.49
C VAL A 130 -1.45 -16.91 4.68
N LYS A 131 -2.62 -16.37 5.06
CA LYS A 131 -3.19 -15.17 4.45
C LYS A 131 -2.27 -13.97 4.51
N ALA A 132 -1.58 -13.74 5.63
CA ALA A 132 -0.64 -12.63 5.76
C ALA A 132 0.55 -12.77 4.78
N VAL A 133 1.01 -14.00 4.54
CA VAL A 133 2.03 -14.29 3.51
C VAL A 133 1.48 -14.05 2.11
N HIS A 134 0.22 -14.41 1.85
CA HIS A 134 -0.42 -14.14 0.56
C HIS A 134 -0.57 -12.64 0.29
N GLU A 135 -0.99 -11.86 1.30
CA GLU A 135 -1.20 -10.42 1.20
C GLU A 135 0.09 -9.67 0.82
N ILE A 136 1.22 -9.98 1.47
CA ILE A 136 2.49 -9.32 1.13
C ILE A 136 3.01 -9.70 -0.26
N LEU A 137 2.81 -10.96 -0.69
CA LEU A 137 3.16 -11.38 -2.05
C LEU A 137 2.27 -10.69 -3.08
N PHE A 138 0.99 -10.52 -2.79
CA PHE A 138 0.07 -9.79 -3.64
C PHE A 138 0.44 -8.30 -3.75
N GLU A 139 0.75 -7.66 -2.61
CA GLU A 139 1.23 -6.27 -2.57
C GLU A 139 2.49 -6.07 -3.40
N TYR A 140 3.48 -6.96 -3.27
CA TYR A 140 4.68 -6.97 -4.10
C TYR A 140 4.33 -7.07 -5.59
N GLN A 141 3.46 -8.02 -5.97
CA GLN A 141 3.11 -8.22 -7.38
C GLN A 141 2.36 -7.02 -7.96
N LEU A 142 1.50 -6.37 -7.17
CA LEU A 142 0.80 -5.16 -7.57
C LEU A 142 1.76 -3.99 -7.79
N GLN A 143 2.68 -3.75 -6.85
CA GLN A 143 3.70 -2.69 -7.00
C GLN A 143 4.63 -2.99 -8.18
N ARG A 144 4.99 -4.25 -8.41
CA ARG A 144 5.75 -4.66 -9.60
C ARG A 144 4.99 -4.42 -10.89
N ALA A 145 3.67 -4.62 -10.91
CA ALA A 145 2.85 -4.34 -12.08
C ALA A 145 2.78 -2.83 -12.37
N GLN A 146 2.65 -2.00 -11.33
CA GLN A 146 2.71 -0.54 -11.43
C GLN A 146 4.06 -0.08 -11.97
N TRP A 147 5.17 -0.57 -11.39
CA TRP A 147 6.52 -0.30 -11.87
C TRP A 147 6.70 -0.67 -13.36
N SER A 148 6.30 -1.88 -13.75
CA SER A 148 6.37 -2.35 -15.15
C SER A 148 5.62 -1.41 -16.10
N PHE A 149 4.42 -0.98 -15.70
CA PHE A 149 3.60 -0.04 -16.47
C PHE A 149 4.29 1.32 -16.61
N VAL A 150 4.68 1.93 -15.49
CA VAL A 150 5.26 3.27 -15.46
C VAL A 150 6.57 3.31 -16.26
N ARG A 151 7.43 2.30 -16.07
CA ARG A 151 8.68 2.15 -16.84
C ARG A 151 8.41 2.01 -18.33
N ARG A 152 7.41 1.22 -18.74
CA ARG A 152 7.01 1.08 -20.14
C ARG A 152 6.56 2.40 -20.75
N GLU A 153 5.75 3.19 -20.04
CA GLU A 153 5.30 4.50 -20.56
C GLU A 153 6.47 5.49 -20.65
N ARG A 154 7.39 5.51 -19.66
CA ARG A 154 8.61 6.34 -19.69
C ARG A 154 9.51 5.99 -20.87
N LEU A 155 9.79 4.69 -21.08
CA LEU A 155 10.60 4.22 -22.20
C LEU A 155 9.97 4.54 -23.58
N ARG A 156 8.66 4.74 -23.63
CA ARG A 156 7.92 5.14 -24.83
C ARG A 156 7.78 6.66 -24.99
N GLY A 157 8.39 7.46 -24.10
CA GLY A 157 8.29 8.92 -24.12
C GLY A 157 6.88 9.45 -23.81
N ARG A 158 6.03 8.65 -23.16
CA ARG A 158 4.65 9.04 -22.83
C ARG A 158 4.60 9.65 -21.42
N PRO A 159 3.61 10.52 -21.15
CA PRO A 159 3.46 11.10 -19.82
C PRO A 159 3.16 10.02 -18.78
N VAL A 160 3.92 10.06 -17.69
CA VAL A 160 3.69 9.23 -16.50
C VAL A 160 2.55 9.86 -15.69
N PRO A 161 1.59 9.07 -15.18
CA PRO A 161 0.50 9.59 -14.35
C PRO A 161 1.02 10.22 -13.07
N LYS A 162 0.43 11.35 -12.66
CA LYS A 162 0.76 12.05 -11.40
C LYS A 162 -0.19 11.71 -10.25
N ARG A 163 -1.26 10.96 -10.54
CA ARG A 163 -2.30 10.60 -9.58
C ARG A 163 -2.53 9.10 -9.62
N SER A 164 -2.87 8.53 -8.46
CA SER A 164 -3.20 7.10 -8.32
C SER A 164 -4.39 6.69 -9.18
N ALA A 165 -5.44 7.52 -9.25
CA ALA A 165 -6.62 7.26 -10.06
C ALA A 165 -6.28 7.18 -11.57
N ASP A 166 -5.41 8.08 -12.04
CA ASP A 166 -4.97 8.08 -13.44
C ASP A 166 -4.13 6.84 -13.73
N LEU A 167 -3.22 6.48 -12.82
CA LEU A 167 -2.42 5.25 -12.93
C LEU A 167 -3.33 4.01 -13.03
N GLU A 168 -4.30 3.86 -12.14
CA GLU A 168 -5.23 2.75 -12.14
C GLU A 168 -6.05 2.68 -13.44
N TRP A 169 -6.61 3.82 -13.87
CA TRP A 169 -7.37 3.92 -15.11
C TRP A 169 -6.53 3.56 -16.33
N MET A 170 -5.31 4.09 -16.42
CA MET A 170 -4.39 3.80 -17.52
C MET A 170 -3.96 2.32 -17.54
N MET A 171 -3.72 1.72 -16.37
CA MET A 171 -3.40 0.29 -16.26
C MET A 171 -4.57 -0.60 -16.69
N LYS A 172 -5.82 -0.18 -16.45
CA LYS A 172 -7.01 -0.90 -16.95
C LYS A 172 -7.14 -0.83 -18.47
N ILE A 173 -6.86 0.32 -19.08
CA ILE A 173 -7.00 0.50 -20.54
C ILE A 173 -5.82 -0.15 -21.29
N ARG A 174 -4.60 -0.02 -20.75
CA ARG A 174 -3.37 -0.50 -21.39
C ARG A 174 -2.63 -1.45 -20.44
N PRO A 175 -3.23 -2.60 -20.11
CA PRO A 175 -2.68 -3.48 -19.11
C PRO A 175 -1.31 -4.02 -19.53
N THR A 176 -0.41 -4.16 -18.57
CA THR A 176 0.82 -4.95 -18.75
C THR A 176 0.50 -6.42 -18.53
N ARG A 177 1.37 -7.30 -19.03
CA ARG A 177 1.23 -8.74 -18.78
C ARG A 177 1.19 -9.01 -17.27
N GLU A 178 2.08 -8.35 -16.51
CA GLU A 178 2.14 -8.45 -15.05
C GLU A 178 0.80 -8.06 -14.42
N PHE A 179 0.22 -6.92 -14.81
CA PHE A 179 -1.07 -6.47 -14.28
C PHE A 179 -2.19 -7.47 -14.55
N ILE A 180 -2.26 -8.06 -15.76
CA ILE A 180 -3.27 -9.09 -16.08
C ILE A 180 -3.14 -10.30 -15.16
N HIS A 181 -1.91 -10.77 -14.92
CA HIS A 181 -1.68 -11.93 -14.03
C HIS A 181 -2.13 -11.64 -12.60
N VAL A 182 -1.83 -10.44 -12.08
CA VAL A 182 -2.22 -10.02 -10.73
C VAL A 182 -3.73 -9.92 -10.60
N MET A 183 -4.40 -9.29 -11.56
CA MET A 183 -5.85 -9.15 -11.54
C MET A 183 -6.57 -10.49 -11.63
N LYS A 184 -6.10 -11.41 -12.49
CA LYS A 184 -6.65 -12.78 -12.54
C LYS A 184 -6.46 -13.54 -11.24
N ALA A 185 -5.29 -13.44 -10.61
CA ALA A 185 -5.03 -14.06 -9.31
C ALA A 185 -5.94 -13.47 -8.21
N TYR A 186 -6.16 -12.16 -8.25
CA TYR A 186 -7.07 -11.47 -7.32
C TYR A 186 -8.52 -11.89 -7.51
N GLU A 187 -9.00 -11.98 -8.76
CA GLU A 187 -10.34 -12.43 -9.11
C GLU A 187 -10.57 -13.88 -8.64
N ALA A 188 -9.62 -14.78 -8.89
CA ALA A 188 -9.70 -16.17 -8.44
C ALA A 188 -9.74 -16.27 -6.90
N TYR A 189 -8.91 -15.48 -6.20
CA TYR A 189 -8.95 -15.40 -4.73
C TYR A 189 -10.29 -14.89 -4.22
N ARG A 190 -10.83 -13.84 -4.85
CA ARG A 190 -12.12 -13.25 -4.49
C ARG A 190 -13.29 -14.22 -4.74
N GLN A 191 -13.25 -14.96 -5.85
CA GLN A 191 -14.25 -15.99 -6.19
C GLN A 191 -14.22 -17.16 -5.19
N GLY A 192 -13.02 -17.66 -4.85
CA GLY A 192 -12.89 -18.71 -3.82
C GLY A 192 -13.44 -18.27 -2.45
N LEU A 193 -13.25 -17.01 -2.07
CA LEU A 193 -13.83 -16.44 -0.84
C LEU A 193 -15.36 -16.34 -0.89
N THR A 194 -15.96 -16.02 -2.04
CA THR A 194 -17.43 -16.00 -2.20
C THR A 194 -18.01 -17.41 -2.14
N ASP A 195 -17.34 -18.40 -2.72
CA ASP A 195 -17.79 -19.78 -2.72
C ASP A 195 -17.74 -20.39 -1.32
N GLU A 196 -16.69 -20.12 -0.53
CA GLU A 196 -16.60 -20.52 0.88
C GLU A 196 -17.68 -19.87 1.77
N ARG A 197 -18.06 -18.62 1.48
CA ARG A 197 -19.14 -17.93 2.21
C ARG A 197 -20.50 -18.52 1.88
N ASN A 198 -20.76 -18.78 0.60
CA ASN A 198 -22.00 -19.39 0.15
C ASN A 198 -22.16 -20.83 0.68
N ALA A 199 -21.08 -21.61 0.69
CA ALA A 199 -21.10 -22.97 1.25
C ALA A 199 -21.38 -23.01 2.77
N LYS A 200 -21.06 -21.95 3.51
CA LYS A 200 -21.37 -21.82 4.95
C LYS A 200 -22.81 -21.36 5.21
N THR A 201 -23.43 -20.61 4.30
CA THR A 201 -24.83 -20.20 4.43
C THR A 201 -25.81 -21.28 3.98
N THR A 202 -25.44 -22.20 3.09
CA THR A 202 -26.33 -23.31 2.66
C THR A 202 -26.36 -24.50 3.65
N LYS A 203 -25.48 -24.51 4.68
CA LYS A 203 -25.43 -25.55 5.72
C LYS A 203 -26.16 -25.14 7.02
N ARG A 204 -27.08 -24.19 6.95
CA ARG A 204 -27.97 -23.81 8.07
C ARG A 204 -29.40 -24.15 7.76
#